data_AF-A0A9J6P358-F1
#
_entry.id   AF-A0A9J6P358-F1
#
_cell.length_a   1.000
_cell.length_b   1.000
_cell.length_c   1.000
_cell.angle_alpha   90.00
_cell.angle_beta   90.00
_cell.angle_gamma   90.00
#
_symmetry.space_group_name_H-M   'P 1'
#
loop_
_entity.id
_entity.type
_entity.pdbx_description
1 polymer ?
#
loop_
_entity_poly.entity_id
_entity_poly.type
_entity_poly.pdbx_seq_one_letter_code
_entity_poly.pdbx_strand_id
1 'polypeptide(L)'
;MSWEREIKTLITFSILLLSFIIWSFLINVFGGIDINHDLFLFTTLGCFIMQLLYTKLNTTHRKIISCIIPIIICITLYFVNYTFFIGVTYSIYTASMIVYMNCIEEKAIDYDNCKTMSVNALIVSFTVSILTMIVDKEFAFHLFRYYVFLLVVIIMLLRESRNFKFKIRSKYSKYFNLFISVVIPLACFSKTEIIFKKCLMFIIDKVLNVLLWLLHLPLTLLEKAVDVMRAHIDPAYADELLARMKTYIPHRDIFDQGLTPQYEGNYFISQVLKILFFIIIVFIIAKLLLKLISKFQFIKKDTEEIREQIKTATENKKSGKVKKFFKKTFKGNLSITMRILEVFKEFQTATKNKKIFKSSMTASQLKEVTKLQVDTLNELDEIALIYNEAKFSDHEMNEKQYRKIKENYIEIKKQL
;
A
#
# COMPACT_ATOMS: atom_id res chain seq x y z
N MET A 1 -12.43 8.33 -19.33
CA MET A 1 -12.84 7.63 -18.09
C MET A 1 -13.11 8.67 -17.02
N SER A 2 -14.20 8.50 -16.26
CA SER A 2 -14.40 9.21 -14.99
C SER A 2 -13.39 8.68 -13.96
N TRP A 3 -13.01 9.51 -12.99
CA TRP A 3 -12.05 9.12 -11.94
C TRP A 3 -12.55 7.95 -11.10
N GLU A 4 -13.85 7.92 -10.81
CA GLU A 4 -14.51 6.77 -10.19
C GLU A 4 -14.24 5.48 -10.98
N ARG A 5 -14.31 5.55 -12.31
CA ARG A 5 -14.11 4.37 -13.14
C ARG A 5 -12.69 3.82 -13.10
N GLU A 6 -11.69 4.68 -12.98
CA GLU A 6 -10.30 4.25 -12.84
C GLU A 6 -10.11 3.41 -11.57
N ILE A 7 -10.73 3.82 -10.46
CA ILE A 7 -10.68 3.08 -9.20
C ILE A 7 -11.45 1.76 -9.31
N LYS A 8 -12.62 1.72 -9.97
CA LYS A 8 -13.35 0.47 -10.22
C LYS A 8 -12.52 -0.51 -11.06
N THR A 9 -11.81 -0.04 -12.07
CA THR A 9 -10.90 -0.87 -12.85
C THR A 9 -9.75 -1.42 -11.99
N LEU A 10 -9.15 -0.62 -11.09
CA LEU A 10 -8.14 -1.11 -10.13
C LEU A 10 -8.72 -2.14 -9.14
N ILE A 11 -9.94 -1.95 -8.66
CA ILE A 11 -10.66 -2.93 -7.81
C ILE A 11 -10.80 -4.24 -8.57
N THR A 12 -11.34 -4.22 -9.79
CA THR A 12 -11.50 -5.39 -10.65
C THR A 12 -10.18 -6.11 -10.85
N PHE A 13 -9.11 -5.36 -11.14
CA PHE A 13 -7.79 -5.94 -11.35
C PHE A 13 -7.21 -6.60 -10.09
N SER A 14 -7.39 -5.98 -8.92
CA SER A 14 -6.94 -6.54 -7.65
C SER A 14 -7.64 -7.85 -7.31
N ILE A 15 -8.96 -7.90 -7.53
CA ILE A 15 -9.76 -9.09 -7.25
C ILE A 15 -9.44 -10.19 -8.27
N LEU A 16 -9.26 -9.86 -9.56
CA LEU A 16 -8.85 -10.81 -10.59
C LEU A 16 -7.51 -11.47 -10.29
N LEU A 17 -6.52 -10.70 -9.84
CA LEU A 17 -5.22 -11.23 -9.46
C LEU A 17 -5.34 -12.16 -8.25
N LEU A 18 -6.08 -11.76 -7.21
CA LEU A 18 -6.29 -12.59 -6.03
C LEU A 18 -7.04 -13.88 -6.37
N SER A 19 -8.13 -13.79 -7.14
CA SER A 19 -8.92 -14.95 -7.54
C SER A 19 -8.11 -15.90 -8.42
N PHE A 20 -7.28 -15.37 -9.31
CA PHE A 20 -6.39 -16.17 -10.15
C PHE A 20 -5.36 -16.91 -9.30
N ILE A 21 -4.70 -16.24 -8.34
CA ILE A 21 -3.76 -16.89 -7.42
C ILE A 21 -4.43 -18.06 -6.67
N ILE A 22 -5.61 -17.83 -6.10
CA ILE A 22 -6.36 -18.85 -5.36
C ILE A 22 -6.77 -19.99 -6.30
N TRP A 23 -7.31 -19.67 -7.47
CA TRP A 23 -7.79 -20.65 -8.43
C TRP A 23 -6.67 -21.51 -9.01
N SER A 24 -5.54 -20.89 -9.38
CA SER A 24 -4.34 -21.61 -9.82
C SER A 24 -3.83 -22.53 -8.73
N PHE A 25 -3.79 -22.09 -7.48
CA PHE A 25 -3.41 -22.96 -6.35
C PHE A 25 -4.36 -24.16 -6.21
N LEU A 26 -5.68 -23.94 -6.25
CA LEU A 26 -6.66 -25.03 -6.16
C LEU A 26 -6.52 -26.02 -7.31
N ILE A 27 -6.38 -25.52 -8.55
CA ILE A 27 -6.21 -26.37 -9.73
C ILE A 27 -4.91 -27.18 -9.67
N ASN A 28 -3.82 -26.60 -9.19
CA ASN A 28 -2.56 -27.31 -9.03
C ASN A 28 -2.67 -28.40 -7.95
N VAL A 29 -3.27 -28.10 -6.80
CA VAL A 29 -3.46 -29.06 -5.70
C VAL A 29 -4.38 -30.23 -6.09
N PHE A 30 -5.52 -29.95 -6.74
CA PHE A 30 -6.53 -30.98 -7.04
C PHE A 30 -6.38 -31.63 -8.40
N GLY A 31 -5.90 -30.88 -9.39
CA GLY A 31 -5.81 -31.31 -10.79
C GLY A 31 -4.39 -31.59 -11.27
N GLY A 32 -3.35 -31.19 -10.52
CA GLY A 32 -1.95 -31.29 -10.95
C GLY A 32 -1.66 -30.47 -12.23
N ILE A 33 -2.46 -29.45 -12.53
CA ILE A 33 -2.31 -28.63 -13.73
C ILE A 33 -1.47 -27.39 -13.38
N ASP A 34 -0.51 -27.08 -14.24
CA ASP A 34 0.35 -25.90 -14.13
C ASP A 34 -0.40 -24.58 -14.36
N ILE A 35 0.27 -23.47 -14.03
CA ILE A 35 -0.29 -22.13 -14.22
C ILE A 35 -0.51 -21.86 -15.71
N ASN A 36 -1.77 -21.67 -16.07
CA ASN A 36 -2.12 -21.21 -17.41
C ASN A 36 -2.30 -19.68 -17.44
N HIS A 37 -1.48 -19.00 -18.24
CA HIS A 37 -1.50 -17.54 -18.36
C HIS A 37 -2.65 -17.02 -19.23
N ASP A 38 -3.09 -17.82 -20.19
CA ASP A 38 -4.19 -17.47 -21.08
C ASP A 38 -5.51 -17.42 -20.30
N LEU A 39 -5.66 -18.25 -19.26
CA LEU A 39 -6.78 -18.15 -18.31
C LEU A 39 -6.85 -16.74 -17.71
N PHE A 40 -5.75 -16.24 -17.16
CA PHE A 40 -5.71 -14.88 -16.60
C PHE A 40 -6.02 -13.82 -17.67
N LEU A 41 -5.47 -13.98 -18.87
CA LEU A 41 -5.61 -13.02 -19.96
C LEU A 41 -7.05 -12.96 -20.49
N PHE A 42 -7.66 -14.10 -20.79
CA PHE A 42 -9.03 -14.18 -21.28
C PHE A 42 -10.02 -13.73 -20.21
N THR A 43 -9.85 -14.08 -18.94
CA THR A 43 -10.71 -13.57 -17.86
C THR A 43 -10.57 -12.05 -17.71
N THR A 44 -9.35 -11.51 -17.77
CA THR A 44 -9.12 -10.06 -17.67
C THR A 44 -9.76 -9.32 -18.84
N LEU A 45 -9.57 -9.82 -20.06
CA LEU A 45 -10.16 -9.25 -21.27
C LEU A 45 -11.69 -9.31 -21.22
N GLY A 46 -12.26 -10.44 -20.78
CA GLY A 46 -13.70 -10.59 -20.56
C GLY A 46 -14.26 -9.59 -19.55
N CYS A 47 -13.58 -9.40 -18.41
CA CYS A 47 -13.99 -8.42 -17.40
C CYS A 47 -13.89 -6.97 -17.92
N PHE A 48 -12.88 -6.64 -18.72
CA PHE A 48 -12.78 -5.32 -19.35
C PHE A 48 -13.85 -5.09 -20.41
N ILE A 49 -14.19 -6.08 -21.23
CA ILE A 49 -15.33 -5.98 -22.17
C ILE A 49 -16.64 -5.80 -21.40
N MET A 50 -16.87 -6.58 -20.33
CA MET A 50 -18.03 -6.42 -19.45
C MET A 50 -18.13 -4.98 -18.96
N GLN A 51 -17.02 -4.47 -18.42
CA GLN A 51 -16.91 -3.11 -17.95
C GLN A 51 -17.25 -2.10 -19.07
N LEU A 52 -16.64 -2.21 -20.24
CA LEU A 52 -16.89 -1.29 -21.36
C LEU A 52 -18.36 -1.30 -21.79
N LEU A 53 -18.95 -2.48 -21.95
CA LEU A 53 -20.37 -2.65 -22.29
C LEU A 53 -21.28 -2.06 -21.22
N TYR A 54 -20.98 -2.31 -19.95
CA TYR A 54 -21.70 -1.71 -18.84
C TYR A 54 -21.67 -0.18 -18.92
N THR A 55 -20.57 0.44 -19.35
CA THR A 55 -20.52 1.91 -19.39
C THR A 55 -21.26 2.52 -20.60
N LYS A 56 -21.25 1.83 -21.74
CA LYS A 56 -21.78 2.36 -23.01
C LYS A 56 -23.26 2.06 -23.24
N LEU A 57 -23.78 0.99 -22.66
CA LEU A 57 -25.18 0.59 -22.86
C LEU A 57 -26.11 1.46 -22.00
N ASN A 58 -27.09 2.10 -22.64
CA ASN A 58 -28.12 2.90 -21.97
C ASN A 58 -29.49 2.21 -22.02
N THR A 59 -29.51 0.89 -21.81
CA THR A 59 -30.71 0.04 -21.92
C THR A 59 -31.05 -0.63 -20.59
N THR A 60 -32.34 -0.92 -20.37
CA THR A 60 -32.87 -1.62 -19.18
C THR A 60 -32.21 -2.98 -18.95
N HIS A 61 -31.77 -3.66 -20.03
CA HIS A 61 -31.11 -4.97 -19.99
C HIS A 61 -29.57 -4.90 -19.96
N ARG A 62 -28.99 -3.72 -19.74
CA ARG A 62 -27.53 -3.52 -19.73
C ARG A 62 -26.79 -4.54 -18.87
N LYS A 63 -27.27 -4.83 -17.66
CA LYS A 63 -26.63 -5.76 -16.71
C LYS A 63 -26.43 -7.14 -17.35
N ILE A 64 -27.51 -7.66 -17.94
CA ILE A 64 -27.54 -9.00 -18.54
C ILE A 64 -26.64 -9.04 -19.76
N ILE A 65 -26.78 -8.07 -20.67
CA ILE A 65 -26.01 -8.00 -21.92
C ILE A 65 -24.51 -7.86 -21.63
N SER A 66 -24.14 -7.03 -20.65
CA SER A 66 -22.74 -6.84 -20.26
C SER A 66 -22.10 -8.09 -19.66
N CYS A 67 -22.88 -9.04 -19.13
CA CYS A 67 -22.36 -10.33 -18.65
C CYS A 67 -22.32 -11.39 -19.75
N ILE A 68 -23.43 -11.56 -20.48
CA ILE A 68 -23.58 -12.68 -21.41
C ILE A 68 -22.58 -12.60 -22.57
N ILE A 69 -22.40 -11.41 -23.17
CA ILE A 69 -21.52 -11.25 -24.34
C ILE A 69 -20.06 -11.65 -23.99
N PRO A 70 -19.43 -11.10 -22.95
CA PRO A 70 -18.06 -11.49 -22.59
C PRO A 70 -17.94 -12.97 -22.19
N ILE A 71 -18.96 -13.53 -21.51
CA ILE A 71 -18.96 -14.94 -21.14
C ILE A 71 -18.93 -15.83 -22.39
N ILE A 72 -19.81 -15.58 -23.37
CA ILE A 72 -19.83 -16.35 -24.61
C ILE A 72 -18.48 -16.26 -25.34
N ILE A 73 -17.92 -15.06 -25.47
CA ILE A 73 -16.62 -14.85 -26.11
C ILE A 73 -15.52 -15.67 -25.42
N CYS A 74 -15.41 -15.57 -24.09
CA CYS A 74 -14.40 -16.31 -23.33
C CYS A 74 -14.60 -17.82 -23.41
N ILE A 75 -15.85 -18.31 -23.34
CA ILE A 75 -16.18 -19.73 -23.48
C ILE A 75 -15.71 -20.24 -24.85
N THR A 76 -16.07 -19.56 -25.94
CA THR A 76 -15.64 -19.94 -27.29
C THR A 76 -14.12 -20.00 -27.39
N LEU A 77 -13.40 -19.01 -26.83
CA LEU A 77 -11.93 -19.02 -26.81
C LEU A 77 -11.36 -20.22 -26.05
N TYR A 78 -11.96 -20.63 -24.92
CA TYR A 78 -11.46 -21.79 -24.17
C TYR A 78 -11.68 -23.11 -24.91
N PHE A 79 -12.85 -23.31 -25.52
CA PHE A 79 -13.15 -24.55 -26.25
C PHE A 79 -12.35 -24.70 -27.55
N VAL A 80 -11.89 -23.60 -28.14
CA VAL A 80 -10.99 -23.64 -29.31
C VAL A 80 -9.56 -24.02 -28.93
N ASN A 81 -9.08 -23.59 -27.75
CA ASN A 81 -7.67 -23.72 -27.37
C ASN A 81 -7.37 -24.89 -26.43
N TYR A 82 -8.38 -25.45 -25.74
CA TYR A 82 -8.18 -26.46 -24.71
C TYR A 82 -9.07 -27.68 -24.86
N THR A 83 -8.65 -28.79 -24.24
CA THR A 83 -9.46 -29.99 -24.12
C THR A 83 -10.76 -29.69 -23.39
N PHE A 84 -11.80 -30.48 -23.67
CA PHE A 84 -13.14 -30.28 -23.12
C PHE A 84 -13.15 -30.06 -21.59
N PHE A 85 -12.42 -30.89 -20.84
CA PHE A 85 -12.35 -30.79 -19.38
C PHE A 85 -11.72 -29.47 -18.90
N ILE A 86 -10.58 -29.09 -19.46
CA ILE A 86 -9.90 -27.83 -19.11
C ILE A 86 -10.75 -26.62 -19.52
N GLY A 87 -11.33 -26.69 -20.72
CA GLY A 87 -12.20 -25.65 -21.26
C GLY A 87 -13.43 -25.39 -20.38
N VAL A 88 -14.08 -26.45 -19.88
CA VAL A 88 -15.20 -26.34 -18.93
C VAL A 88 -14.77 -25.68 -17.63
N THR A 89 -13.67 -26.16 -17.02
CA THR A 89 -13.16 -25.61 -15.74
C THR A 89 -12.82 -24.13 -15.84
N TYR A 90 -12.15 -23.71 -16.92
CA TYR A 90 -11.79 -22.30 -17.16
C TYR A 90 -13.00 -21.42 -17.49
N SER A 91 -13.98 -22.00 -18.19
CA SER A 91 -15.25 -21.34 -18.47
C SER A 91 -16.04 -21.05 -17.19
N ILE A 92 -16.13 -22.02 -16.26
CA ILE A 92 -16.79 -21.85 -14.96
C ILE A 92 -16.13 -20.73 -14.17
N TYR A 93 -14.80 -20.75 -14.05
CA TYR A 93 -14.05 -19.69 -13.37
C TYR A 93 -14.34 -18.32 -14.00
N THR A 94 -14.19 -18.21 -15.31
CA THR A 94 -14.35 -16.92 -16.01
C THR A 94 -15.77 -16.40 -15.91
N ALA A 95 -16.78 -17.26 -16.06
CA ALA A 95 -18.17 -16.88 -15.90
C ALA A 95 -18.47 -16.39 -14.47
N SER A 96 -17.98 -17.12 -13.45
CA SER A 96 -18.15 -16.72 -12.05
C SER A 96 -17.53 -15.34 -11.77
N MET A 97 -16.34 -15.07 -12.32
CA MET A 97 -15.66 -13.80 -12.16
C MET A 97 -16.39 -12.66 -12.87
N ILE A 98 -16.86 -12.85 -14.09
CA ILE A 98 -17.61 -11.82 -14.84
C ILE A 98 -18.90 -11.46 -14.10
N VAL A 99 -19.65 -12.47 -13.62
CA VAL A 99 -20.88 -12.24 -12.84
C VAL A 99 -20.58 -11.48 -11.55
N TYR A 100 -19.57 -11.91 -10.80
CA TYR A 100 -19.16 -11.26 -9.55
C TYR A 100 -18.75 -9.80 -9.76
N MET A 101 -17.96 -9.52 -10.81
CA MET A 101 -17.51 -8.15 -11.12
C MET A 101 -18.67 -7.24 -11.52
N ASN A 102 -19.66 -7.76 -12.24
CA ASN A 102 -20.84 -6.99 -12.61
C ASN A 102 -21.63 -6.54 -11.36
N CYS A 103 -21.70 -7.38 -10.31
CA CYS A 103 -22.31 -7.01 -9.03
C CYS A 103 -21.53 -5.92 -8.27
N ILE A 104 -20.20 -5.85 -8.44
CA ILE A 104 -19.37 -4.81 -7.81
C ILE A 104 -19.56 -3.46 -8.50
N GLU A 105 -19.81 -3.46 -9.81
CA GLU A 105 -19.88 -2.25 -10.63
C GLU A 105 -21.00 -1.28 -10.19
N GLU A 106 -22.03 -1.79 -9.53
CA GLU A 106 -23.15 -1.03 -8.94
C GLU A 106 -22.79 -0.31 -7.63
N LYS A 107 -21.77 -0.79 -6.92
CA LYS A 107 -21.43 -0.24 -5.60
C LYS A 107 -20.74 1.11 -5.74
N ALA A 108 -21.08 2.02 -4.81
CA ALA A 108 -20.37 3.28 -4.66
C ALA A 108 -18.95 3.04 -4.13
N ILE A 109 -18.01 3.89 -4.54
CA ILE A 109 -16.63 3.78 -4.09
C ILE A 109 -16.49 4.39 -2.69
N ASP A 110 -16.02 3.58 -1.77
CA ASP A 110 -15.61 4.01 -0.43
C ASP A 110 -14.18 3.56 -0.14
N TYR A 111 -13.38 4.48 0.38
CA TYR A 111 -11.98 4.24 0.74
C TYR A 111 -11.86 3.17 1.83
N ASP A 112 -12.74 3.19 2.83
CA ASP A 112 -12.63 2.27 3.97
C ASP A 112 -12.95 0.83 3.55
N ASN A 113 -13.90 0.67 2.63
CA ASN A 113 -14.15 -0.59 1.95
C ASN A 113 -12.94 -1.04 1.09
N CYS A 114 -12.36 -0.14 0.29
CA CYS A 114 -11.17 -0.46 -0.51
C CYS A 114 -9.99 -0.88 0.38
N LYS A 115 -9.81 -0.22 1.53
CA LYS A 115 -8.78 -0.53 2.51
C LYS A 115 -8.96 -1.90 3.13
N THR A 116 -10.18 -2.19 3.60
CA THR A 116 -10.51 -3.49 4.23
C THR A 116 -10.33 -4.62 3.23
N MET A 117 -10.84 -4.46 2.01
CA MET A 117 -10.66 -5.43 0.92
C MET A 117 -9.18 -5.66 0.61
N SER A 118 -8.38 -4.60 0.51
CA SER A 118 -6.94 -4.69 0.24
C SER A 118 -6.17 -5.43 1.34
N VAL A 119 -6.47 -5.15 2.61
CA VAL A 119 -5.83 -5.83 3.74
C VAL A 119 -6.18 -7.32 3.73
N ASN A 120 -7.46 -7.64 3.52
CA ASN A 120 -7.91 -9.03 3.44
C ASN A 120 -7.25 -9.75 2.25
N ALA A 121 -7.15 -9.10 1.09
CA ALA A 121 -6.46 -9.64 -0.08
C ALA A 121 -4.98 -9.96 0.20
N LEU A 122 -4.28 -9.09 0.94
CA LEU A 122 -2.88 -9.34 1.35
C LEU A 122 -2.75 -10.49 2.35
N ILE A 123 -3.68 -10.60 3.31
CA ILE A 123 -3.68 -11.70 4.28
C ILE A 123 -3.92 -13.03 3.57
N VAL A 124 -4.91 -13.08 2.67
CA VAL A 124 -5.23 -14.28 1.90
C VAL A 124 -4.07 -14.64 0.98
N SER A 125 -3.51 -13.68 0.24
CA SER A 125 -2.40 -13.96 -0.67
C SER A 125 -1.15 -14.44 0.07
N PHE A 126 -0.83 -13.87 1.23
CA PHE A 126 0.27 -14.35 2.07
C PHE A 126 0.05 -15.79 2.55
N THR A 127 -1.19 -16.11 2.96
CA THR A 127 -1.56 -17.47 3.39
C THR A 127 -1.42 -18.47 2.24
N VAL A 128 -1.96 -18.15 1.06
CA VAL A 128 -1.84 -19.01 -0.13
C VAL A 128 -0.37 -19.15 -0.54
N SER A 129 0.45 -18.10 -0.43
CA SER A 129 1.88 -18.17 -0.73
C SER A 129 2.61 -19.18 0.13
N ILE A 130 2.35 -19.21 1.44
CA ILE A 130 2.95 -20.20 2.35
C ILE A 130 2.50 -21.62 1.96
N LEU A 131 1.21 -21.80 1.72
CA LEU A 131 0.67 -23.11 1.32
C LEU A 131 1.26 -23.59 -0.01
N THR A 132 1.37 -22.71 -1.01
CA THR A 132 2.00 -23.05 -2.30
C THR A 132 3.45 -23.49 -2.13
N MET A 133 4.23 -22.84 -1.26
CA MET A 133 5.62 -23.23 -1.01
C MET A 133 5.77 -24.60 -0.33
N ILE A 134 4.74 -25.05 0.40
CA ILE A 134 4.71 -26.38 1.03
C ILE A 134 4.34 -27.45 0.00
N VAL A 135 3.39 -27.16 -0.89
CA VAL A 135 2.90 -28.10 -1.91
C VAL A 135 3.91 -28.28 -3.03
N ASP A 136 4.31 -27.18 -3.67
CA ASP A 136 5.21 -27.20 -4.83
C ASP A 136 6.00 -25.88 -4.94
N LYS A 137 7.31 -25.99 -4.77
CA LYS A 137 8.23 -24.85 -4.83
C LYS A 137 8.35 -24.27 -6.24
N GLU A 138 8.34 -25.10 -7.28
CA GLU A 138 8.46 -24.64 -8.66
C GLU A 138 7.20 -23.87 -9.06
N PHE A 139 6.04 -24.41 -8.71
CA PHE A 139 4.75 -23.72 -8.88
C PHE A 139 4.71 -22.36 -8.14
N ALA A 140 5.22 -22.30 -6.91
CA ALA A 140 5.30 -21.06 -6.14
C ALA A 140 6.15 -19.98 -6.84
N PHE A 141 7.24 -20.36 -7.52
CA PHE A 141 8.04 -19.43 -8.32
C PHE A 141 7.28 -18.88 -9.52
N HIS A 142 6.49 -19.71 -10.21
CA HIS A 142 5.66 -19.25 -11.32
C HIS A 142 4.53 -18.31 -10.84
N LEU A 143 3.97 -18.54 -9.64
CA LEU A 143 2.97 -17.65 -9.02
C LEU A 143 3.57 -16.33 -8.51
N PHE A 144 4.86 -16.29 -8.16
CA PHE A 144 5.51 -15.14 -7.52
C PHE A 144 5.23 -13.80 -8.21
N ARG A 145 5.26 -13.76 -9.54
CA ARG A 145 5.00 -12.54 -10.32
C ARG A 145 3.59 -11.98 -10.11
N TYR A 146 2.59 -12.85 -9.93
CA TYR A 146 1.21 -12.44 -9.69
C TYR A 146 1.04 -11.84 -8.29
N TYR A 147 1.79 -12.33 -7.30
CA TYR A 147 1.85 -11.69 -5.97
C TYR A 147 2.46 -10.29 -6.04
N VAL A 148 3.53 -10.10 -6.82
CA VAL A 148 4.15 -8.78 -7.03
C VAL A 148 3.16 -7.83 -7.71
N PHE A 149 2.47 -8.28 -8.76
CA PHE A 149 1.45 -7.47 -9.43
C PHE A 149 0.29 -7.13 -8.51
N LEU A 150 -0.17 -8.07 -7.68
CA LEU A 150 -1.23 -7.83 -6.70
C LEU A 150 -0.82 -6.73 -5.72
N LEU A 151 0.42 -6.76 -5.22
CA LEU A 151 0.94 -5.75 -4.31
C LEU A 151 1.00 -4.36 -4.96
N VAL A 152 1.50 -4.28 -6.19
CA VAL A 152 1.55 -3.01 -6.96
C VAL A 152 0.14 -2.44 -7.14
N VAL A 153 -0.82 -3.27 -7.57
CA VAL A 153 -2.21 -2.86 -7.81
C VAL A 153 -2.89 -2.44 -6.51
N ILE A 154 -2.66 -3.14 -5.41
CA ILE A 154 -3.21 -2.76 -4.09
C ILE A 154 -2.66 -1.41 -3.64
N ILE A 155 -1.35 -1.16 -3.74
CA ILE A 155 -0.76 0.13 -3.38
C ILE A 155 -1.41 1.26 -4.18
N MET A 156 -1.60 1.05 -5.48
CA MET A 156 -2.24 2.03 -6.35
C MET A 156 -3.72 2.22 -6.03
N LEU A 157 -4.45 1.14 -5.80
CA LEU A 157 -5.86 1.19 -5.40
C LEU A 157 -6.02 2.03 -4.13
N LEU A 158 -5.19 1.80 -3.11
CA LEU A 158 -5.20 2.56 -1.86
C LEU A 158 -4.83 4.03 -2.08
N ARG A 159 -3.85 4.31 -2.94
CA ARG A 159 -3.44 5.67 -3.28
C ARG A 159 -4.58 6.43 -3.97
N GLU A 160 -5.18 5.84 -4.99
CA GLU A 160 -6.20 6.50 -5.82
C GLU A 160 -7.55 6.62 -5.08
N SER A 161 -7.98 5.59 -4.37
CA SER A 161 -9.18 5.66 -3.52
C SER A 161 -9.06 6.74 -2.43
N ARG A 162 -7.87 6.88 -1.82
CA ARG A 162 -7.59 7.97 -0.87
C ARG A 162 -7.67 9.34 -1.54
N ASN A 163 -7.00 9.50 -2.68
CA ASN A 163 -7.01 10.76 -3.41
C ASN A 163 -8.43 11.14 -3.86
N PHE A 164 -9.25 10.17 -4.24
CA PHE A 164 -10.66 10.35 -4.59
C PHE A 164 -11.49 10.81 -3.40
N LYS A 165 -11.35 10.18 -2.22
CA LYS A 165 -12.00 10.62 -0.98
C LYS A 165 -11.67 12.07 -0.63
N PHE A 166 -10.42 12.50 -0.88
CA PHE A 166 -9.97 13.88 -0.63
C PHE A 166 -10.07 14.83 -1.83
N LYS A 167 -10.62 14.38 -2.96
CA LYS A 167 -10.70 15.15 -4.21
C LYS A 167 -9.36 15.77 -4.67
N ILE A 168 -8.23 15.14 -4.31
CA ILE A 168 -6.88 15.56 -4.72
C ILE A 168 -6.60 15.02 -6.11
N ARG A 169 -6.79 15.84 -7.15
CA ARG A 169 -6.67 15.42 -8.55
C ARG A 169 -5.24 15.58 -9.05
N SER A 170 -4.58 14.47 -9.40
CA SER A 170 -3.33 14.49 -10.17
C SER A 170 -3.63 14.39 -11.66
N LYS A 171 -2.99 15.22 -12.50
CA LYS A 171 -3.09 15.09 -13.97
C LYS A 171 -2.38 13.84 -14.50
N TYR A 172 -1.39 13.33 -13.75
CA TYR A 172 -0.54 12.21 -14.17
C TYR A 172 -1.04 10.83 -13.69
N SER A 173 -1.94 10.76 -12.70
CA SER A 173 -2.43 9.47 -12.19
C SER A 173 -3.18 8.66 -13.25
N LYS A 174 -3.93 9.34 -14.12
CA LYS A 174 -4.67 8.72 -15.24
C LYS A 174 -3.76 7.92 -16.18
N TYR A 175 -2.63 8.50 -16.59
CA TYR A 175 -1.69 7.83 -17.50
C TYR A 175 -1.02 6.64 -16.81
N PHE A 176 -0.70 6.76 -15.53
CA PHE A 176 -0.06 5.71 -14.75
C PHE A 176 -1.01 4.52 -14.49
N ASN A 177 -2.28 4.80 -14.15
CA ASN A 177 -3.31 3.77 -13.97
C ASN A 177 -3.60 3.01 -15.26
N LEU A 178 -3.68 3.73 -16.39
CA LEU A 178 -3.92 3.14 -17.71
C LEU A 178 -2.71 2.34 -18.19
N PHE A 179 -1.49 2.86 -17.98
CA PHE A 179 -0.25 2.15 -18.26
C PHE A 179 -0.22 0.82 -17.50
N ILE A 180 -0.55 0.80 -16.21
CA ILE A 180 -0.48 -0.41 -15.39
C ILE A 180 -1.59 -1.41 -15.73
N SER A 181 -2.79 -0.92 -16.04
CA SER A 181 -3.90 -1.77 -16.48
C SER A 181 -3.63 -2.47 -17.82
N VAL A 182 -2.72 -1.94 -18.64
CA VAL A 182 -2.31 -2.51 -19.93
C VAL A 182 -1.01 -3.32 -19.80
N VAL A 183 -0.05 -2.82 -19.02
CA VAL A 183 1.27 -3.44 -18.84
C VAL A 183 1.20 -4.71 -18.00
N ILE A 184 0.37 -4.78 -16.95
CA ILE A 184 0.31 -6.01 -16.15
C ILE A 184 -0.23 -7.19 -16.98
N PRO A 185 -1.33 -7.09 -17.74
CA PRO A 185 -1.76 -8.16 -18.63
C PRO A 185 -0.72 -8.53 -19.69
N LEU A 186 -0.04 -7.54 -20.27
CA LEU A 186 1.02 -7.76 -21.27
C LEU A 186 2.28 -8.41 -20.65
N ALA A 187 2.58 -8.12 -19.39
CA ALA A 187 3.67 -8.71 -18.64
C ALA A 187 3.37 -10.16 -18.18
N CYS A 188 2.15 -10.66 -18.42
CA CYS A 188 1.77 -12.06 -18.17
C CYS A 188 1.99 -12.99 -19.37
N PHE A 189 2.46 -12.51 -20.53
CA PHE A 189 2.78 -13.37 -21.67
C PHE A 189 3.98 -14.29 -21.39
N SER A 190 3.95 -15.52 -21.92
CA SER A 190 5.03 -16.50 -21.72
C SER A 190 6.43 -16.01 -22.13
N LYS A 191 6.53 -15.14 -23.14
CA LYS A 191 7.81 -14.54 -23.56
C LYS A 191 8.35 -13.50 -22.57
N THR A 192 7.48 -12.81 -21.82
CA THR A 192 7.89 -11.83 -20.80
C THR A 192 8.27 -12.50 -19.48
N GLU A 193 7.82 -13.74 -19.24
CA GLU A 193 8.25 -14.56 -18.11
C GLU A 193 9.76 -14.80 -18.08
N ILE A 194 10.36 -15.13 -19.22
CA ILE A 194 11.81 -15.37 -19.31
C ILE A 194 12.59 -14.12 -18.91
N ILE A 195 12.13 -12.95 -19.36
CA ILE A 195 12.74 -11.65 -19.04
C ILE A 195 12.56 -11.34 -17.55
N PHE A 196 11.36 -11.55 -17.02
CA PHE A 196 11.07 -11.32 -15.60
C PHE A 196 11.90 -12.25 -14.70
N LYS A 197 11.99 -13.55 -15.03
CA LYS A 197 12.82 -14.52 -14.31
C LYS A 197 14.29 -14.13 -14.34
N LYS A 198 14.82 -13.71 -15.50
CA LYS A 198 16.20 -13.20 -15.61
C LYS A 198 16.43 -11.95 -14.76
N CYS A 199 15.50 -11.01 -14.77
CA CYS A 199 15.60 -9.78 -13.99
C CYS A 199 15.49 -10.04 -12.47
N LEU A 200 14.57 -10.93 -12.07
CA LEU A 200 14.41 -11.35 -10.69
C LEU A 200 15.65 -12.12 -10.20
N MET A 201 16.16 -13.06 -10.98
CA MET A 201 17.40 -13.79 -10.68
C MET A 201 18.57 -12.81 -10.58
N PHE A 202 18.67 -11.81 -11.47
CA PHE A 202 19.69 -10.77 -11.36
C PHE A 202 19.59 -9.98 -10.04
N ILE A 203 18.38 -9.61 -9.61
CA ILE A 203 18.17 -8.91 -8.33
C ILE A 203 18.50 -9.84 -7.16
N ILE A 204 18.01 -11.07 -7.17
CA ILE A 204 18.27 -12.07 -6.13
C ILE A 204 19.78 -12.34 -6.05
N ASP A 205 20.46 -12.58 -7.17
CA ASP A 205 21.90 -12.80 -7.23
C ASP A 205 22.66 -11.59 -6.69
N LYS A 206 22.26 -10.36 -7.02
CA LYS A 206 22.90 -9.16 -6.48
C LYS A 206 22.69 -9.03 -4.97
N VAL A 207 21.47 -9.25 -4.49
CA VAL A 207 21.17 -9.20 -3.05
C VAL A 207 21.90 -10.32 -2.30
N LEU A 208 21.88 -11.54 -2.83
CA LEU A 208 22.55 -12.70 -2.26
C LEU A 208 24.06 -12.51 -2.26
N ASN A 209 24.65 -11.97 -3.33
CA ASN A 209 26.08 -11.65 -3.39
C ASN A 209 26.47 -10.57 -2.38
N VAL A 210 25.65 -9.53 -2.19
CA VAL A 210 25.89 -8.52 -1.16
C VAL A 210 25.78 -9.15 0.24
N LEU A 211 24.81 -10.04 0.45
CA LEU A 211 24.62 -10.73 1.72
C LEU A 211 25.76 -11.70 2.02
N LEU A 212 26.21 -12.47 1.03
CA LEU A 212 27.37 -13.37 1.12
C LEU A 212 28.66 -12.58 1.33
N TRP A 213 28.85 -11.44 0.66
CA TRP A 213 30.00 -10.56 0.89
C TRP A 213 30.01 -9.99 2.31
N LEU A 214 28.84 -9.57 2.81
CA LEU A 214 28.67 -9.12 4.20
C LEU A 214 28.94 -10.22 5.23
N LEU A 215 28.63 -11.48 4.91
CA LEU A 215 28.87 -12.65 5.75
C LEU A 215 30.31 -13.17 5.66
N HIS A 216 30.96 -13.02 4.50
CA HIS A 216 32.32 -13.49 4.26
C HIS A 216 33.36 -12.71 5.09
N LEU A 217 33.14 -11.41 5.29
CA LEU A 217 34.02 -10.56 6.09
C LEU A 217 34.15 -11.01 7.56
N PRO A 218 33.07 -11.26 8.31
CA PRO A 218 33.17 -11.79 9.67
C PRO A 218 33.62 -13.26 9.71
N LEU A 219 33.26 -14.08 8.73
CA LEU A 219 33.71 -15.48 8.66
C LEU A 219 35.22 -15.59 8.45
N THR A 220 35.80 -14.79 7.55
CA THR A 220 37.26 -14.77 7.32
C THR A 220 38.04 -14.20 8.49
N LEU A 221 37.47 -13.25 9.24
CA LEU A 221 38.04 -12.77 10.50
C LEU A 221 38.01 -13.86 11.58
N LEU A 222 36.92 -14.63 11.64
CA LEU A 222 36.80 -15.78 12.55
C LEU A 222 37.79 -16.88 12.20
N GLU A 223 37.92 -17.24 10.92
CA GLU A 223 38.90 -18.23 10.43
C GLU A 223 40.32 -17.80 10.79
N LYS A 224 40.70 -16.54 10.54
CA LYS A 224 42.01 -16.01 10.94
C LYS A 224 42.23 -16.03 12.45
N ALA A 225 41.20 -15.74 13.25
CA ALA A 225 41.31 -15.82 14.69
C ALA A 225 41.50 -17.28 15.17
N VAL A 226 40.81 -18.23 14.55
CA VAL A 226 40.97 -19.66 14.82
C VAL A 226 42.35 -20.16 14.39
N ASP A 227 42.86 -19.71 13.24
CA ASP A 227 44.19 -20.06 12.76
C ASP A 227 45.30 -19.49 13.66
N VAL A 228 45.15 -18.26 14.14
CA VAL A 228 46.07 -17.66 15.12
C VAL A 228 46.03 -18.43 16.44
N MET A 229 44.85 -18.85 16.91
CA MET A 229 44.71 -19.69 18.10
C MET A 229 45.35 -21.07 17.91
N ARG A 230 45.15 -21.73 16.76
CA ARG A 230 45.74 -23.03 16.44
C ARG A 230 47.26 -22.95 16.30
N ALA A 231 47.79 -21.92 15.64
CA ALA A 231 49.23 -21.69 15.53
C ALA A 231 49.91 -21.40 16.89
N HIS A 232 49.15 -20.95 17.88
CA HIS A 232 49.64 -20.78 19.25
C HIS A 232 49.70 -22.09 20.05
N ILE A 233 48.90 -23.09 19.65
CA ILE A 233 48.78 -24.38 20.34
C ILE A 233 49.69 -25.43 19.70
N ASP A 234 49.85 -25.39 18.36
CA ASP A 234 50.69 -26.32 17.60
C ASP A 234 51.71 -25.55 16.74
N PRO A 235 53.01 -25.58 17.08
CA PRO A 235 54.05 -24.90 16.31
C PRO A 235 54.27 -25.52 14.92
N ALA A 236 53.90 -26.79 14.69
CA ALA A 236 53.99 -27.40 13.35
C ALA A 236 52.94 -26.82 12.38
N TYR A 237 51.78 -26.41 12.90
CA TYR A 237 50.73 -25.71 12.13
C TYR A 237 51.11 -24.26 11.82
N ALA A 238 51.95 -23.62 12.65
CA ALA A 238 52.42 -22.26 12.42
C ALA A 238 53.30 -22.13 11.16
N ASP A 239 54.16 -23.13 10.91
CA ASP A 239 55.01 -23.18 9.73
C ASP A 239 54.19 -23.46 8.44
N GLU A 240 53.15 -24.28 8.52
CA GLU A 240 52.23 -24.53 7.40
C GLU A 240 51.40 -23.28 7.04
N LEU A 241 50.94 -22.53 8.06
CA LEU A 241 50.21 -21.27 7.86
C LEU A 241 51.08 -20.20 7.19
N LEU A 242 52.36 -20.10 7.58
CA LEU A 242 53.35 -19.21 6.98
C LEU A 242 53.65 -19.57 5.52
N ALA A 243 53.64 -20.86 5.17
CA ALA A 243 53.77 -21.34 3.80
C ALA A 243 52.55 -20.97 2.95
N ARG A 244 51.32 -21.12 3.48
CA ARG A 244 50.07 -20.74 2.80
C ARG A 244 49.91 -19.23 2.60
N MET A 245 50.38 -18.41 3.54
CA MET A 245 50.35 -16.95 3.38
C MET A 245 51.30 -16.44 2.30
N LYS A 246 52.41 -17.15 2.04
CA LYS A 246 53.36 -16.80 0.97
C LYS A 246 52.85 -17.17 -0.44
N THR A 247 51.90 -18.10 -0.55
CA THR A 247 51.26 -18.51 -1.80
C THR A 247 49.89 -17.88 -2.02
N TYR A 248 49.58 -16.79 -1.32
CA TYR A 248 48.31 -16.08 -1.47
C TYR A 248 48.25 -15.32 -2.82
N ILE A 249 47.86 -16.04 -3.87
CA ILE A 249 47.40 -15.45 -5.12
C ILE A 249 46.01 -14.88 -4.82
N PRO A 250 45.76 -13.58 -5.05
CA PRO A 250 44.43 -13.02 -4.82
C PRO A 250 43.45 -13.73 -5.76
N HIS A 251 42.57 -14.55 -5.21
CA HIS A 251 41.49 -15.21 -5.92
C HIS A 251 40.63 -14.17 -6.64
N ARG A 252 40.96 -13.91 -7.91
CA ARG A 252 40.12 -13.17 -8.85
C ARG A 252 39.09 -14.08 -9.54
N ASP A 253 39.20 -15.40 -9.35
CA ASP A 253 38.47 -16.40 -10.14
C ASP A 253 37.23 -17.00 -9.45
N ILE A 254 36.87 -16.56 -8.24
CA ILE A 254 35.64 -17.06 -7.57
C ILE A 254 34.36 -16.60 -8.28
N PHE A 255 34.46 -15.63 -9.21
CA PHE A 255 33.29 -15.06 -9.90
C PHE A 255 33.03 -15.63 -11.31
N ASP A 256 33.97 -16.35 -11.93
CA ASP A 256 33.79 -16.90 -13.29
C ASP A 256 33.29 -18.35 -13.32
N GLN A 257 33.25 -19.03 -12.17
CA GLN A 257 32.54 -20.29 -12.01
C GLN A 257 31.14 -20.00 -11.48
N GLY A 258 30.13 -20.22 -12.32
CA GLY A 258 28.72 -20.09 -11.95
C GLY A 258 28.44 -20.73 -10.58
N LEU A 259 28.21 -19.87 -9.59
CA LEU A 259 27.98 -20.24 -8.20
C LEU A 259 26.60 -20.91 -8.04
N THR A 260 26.51 -22.18 -8.44
CA THR A 260 25.90 -23.16 -7.54
C THR A 260 27.03 -23.73 -6.70
N PRO A 261 27.35 -23.15 -5.54
CA PRO A 261 28.18 -23.88 -4.60
C PRO A 261 27.39 -25.13 -4.22
N GLN A 262 27.78 -26.29 -4.77
CA GLN A 262 27.55 -27.56 -4.12
C GLN A 262 28.36 -27.53 -2.83
N TYR A 263 27.80 -26.84 -1.85
CA TYR A 263 28.25 -26.93 -0.47
C TYR A 263 27.84 -28.35 -0.06
N GLU A 264 28.77 -29.30 -0.17
CA GLU A 264 28.71 -30.59 0.54
C GLU A 264 28.93 -30.36 2.05
N GLY A 265 28.30 -29.31 2.59
CA GLY A 265 28.16 -29.13 4.01
C GLY A 265 27.25 -30.23 4.51
N ASN A 266 27.79 -31.02 5.44
CA ASN A 266 27.13 -32.09 6.18
C ASN A 266 25.61 -31.85 6.26
N TYR A 267 24.81 -32.69 5.59
CA TYR A 267 23.34 -32.54 5.40
C TYR A 267 22.63 -32.12 6.70
N PHE A 268 23.14 -32.61 7.82
CA PHE A 268 22.70 -32.27 9.17
C PHE A 268 22.80 -30.77 9.51
N ILE A 269 23.92 -30.11 9.21
CA ILE A 269 24.15 -28.67 9.50
C ILE A 269 23.18 -27.81 8.68
N SER A 270 22.91 -28.19 7.41
CA SER A 270 21.93 -27.50 6.56
C SER A 270 20.50 -27.62 7.11
N GLN A 271 20.12 -28.79 7.63
CA GLN A 271 18.80 -28.98 8.25
C GLN A 271 18.68 -28.24 9.58
N VAL A 272 19.72 -28.23 10.41
CA VAL A 272 19.75 -27.48 11.68
C VAL A 272 19.64 -25.98 11.46
N LEU A 273 20.33 -25.42 10.45
CA LEU A 273 20.22 -24.00 10.07
C LEU A 273 18.81 -23.63 9.60
N LYS A 274 18.14 -24.51 8.83
CA LYS A 274 16.74 -24.31 8.40
C LYS A 274 15.78 -24.31 9.59
N ILE A 275 15.96 -25.23 10.54
CA ILE A 275 15.15 -25.31 11.76
C ILE A 275 15.38 -24.07 12.64
N LEU A 276 16.63 -23.62 12.78
CA LEU A 276 16.96 -22.40 13.53
C LEU A 276 16.32 -21.16 12.90
N PHE A 277 16.38 -21.03 11.57
CA PHE A 277 15.73 -19.94 10.83
C PHE A 277 14.20 -19.98 10.98
N PHE A 278 13.61 -21.17 10.92
CA PHE A 278 12.18 -21.38 11.15
C PHE A 278 11.76 -20.93 12.56
N ILE A 279 12.53 -21.28 13.59
CA ILE A 279 12.27 -20.85 14.98
C ILE A 279 12.35 -19.32 15.10
N ILE A 280 13.32 -18.67 14.46
CA ILE A 280 13.44 -17.20 14.45
C ILE A 280 12.23 -16.54 13.78
N ILE A 281 11.78 -17.08 12.64
CA ILE A 281 10.60 -16.57 11.92
C ILE A 281 9.33 -16.75 12.77
N VAL A 282 9.12 -17.93 13.35
CA VAL A 282 7.99 -18.21 14.26
C VAL A 282 8.03 -17.27 15.48
N PHE A 283 9.21 -17.00 16.03
CA PHE A 283 9.38 -16.05 17.14
C PHE A 283 9.03 -14.61 16.75
N ILE A 284 9.42 -14.16 15.54
CA ILE A 284 9.04 -12.83 15.01
C ILE A 284 7.52 -12.75 14.81
N ILE A 285 6.89 -13.79 14.26
CA ILE A 285 5.44 -13.88 14.05
C ILE A 285 4.71 -13.84 15.40
N ALA A 286 5.12 -14.65 16.37
CA ALA A 286 4.53 -14.68 17.71
C ALA A 286 4.65 -13.31 18.40
N LYS A 287 5.80 -12.63 18.28
CA LYS A 287 6.02 -11.29 18.84
C LYS A 287 5.15 -10.23 18.16
N LEU A 288 4.91 -10.35 16.85
CA LEU A 288 4.00 -9.46 16.11
C LEU A 288 2.53 -9.71 16.49
N LEU A 289 2.12 -10.97 16.64
CA LEU A 289 0.78 -11.35 17.08
C LEU A 289 0.48 -10.89 18.52
N LEU A 290 1.42 -11.05 19.45
CA LEU A 290 1.28 -10.55 20.83
C LEU A 290 1.18 -9.01 20.88
N LYS A 291 1.86 -8.31 19.96
CA LYS A 291 1.79 -6.85 19.80
C LYS A 291 0.45 -6.38 19.19
N LEU A 292 -0.23 -7.26 18.46
CA LEU A 292 -1.58 -7.04 17.95
C LEU A 292 -2.63 -7.28 19.03
N ILE A 293 -2.54 -8.40 19.76
CA ILE A 293 -3.49 -8.75 20.84
C ILE A 293 -3.47 -7.70 21.96
N SER A 294 -2.29 -7.21 22.34
CA SER A 294 -2.15 -6.14 23.36
C SER A 294 -2.72 -4.78 22.95
N LYS A 295 -3.01 -4.55 21.65
CA LYS A 295 -3.68 -3.34 21.16
C LYS A 295 -5.17 -3.53 20.88
N PHE A 296 -5.69 -4.76 20.95
CA PHE A 296 -7.10 -5.06 20.72
C PHE A 296 -8.00 -4.85 21.95
N GLN A 297 -7.44 -4.59 23.14
CA GLN A 297 -8.24 -4.39 24.37
C GLN A 297 -8.71 -2.97 24.64
N PHE A 298 -8.41 -1.98 23.79
CA PHE A 298 -9.06 -0.67 23.87
C PHE A 298 -9.12 -0.06 22.48
N ILE A 299 -10.30 -0.09 21.84
CA ILE A 299 -10.87 1.03 21.06
C ILE A 299 -12.37 0.72 20.90
N LYS A 300 -13.19 1.44 21.65
CA LYS A 300 -14.63 1.61 21.41
C LYS A 300 -14.82 3.08 21.03
N LYS A 301 -15.46 3.32 19.88
CA LYS A 301 -15.99 4.61 19.36
C LYS A 301 -14.99 5.77 19.19
N ASP A 302 -14.67 6.11 17.94
CA ASP A 302 -15.34 7.19 17.19
C ASP A 302 -14.59 7.47 15.88
N THR A 303 -15.38 7.89 14.90
CA THR A 303 -15.13 8.36 13.53
C THR A 303 -13.79 9.05 13.20
N GLU A 304 -13.31 8.73 12.00
CA GLU A 304 -12.35 9.41 11.10
C GLU A 304 -11.67 10.71 11.55
N GLU A 305 -10.33 10.77 11.50
CA GLU A 305 -9.62 12.04 11.25
C GLU A 305 -8.35 11.85 10.41
N ILE A 306 -8.27 12.60 9.30
CA ILE A 306 -7.05 12.86 8.56
C ILE A 306 -6.14 13.74 9.39
N ARG A 307 -4.91 13.28 9.57
CA ARG A 307 -3.84 14.03 10.21
C ARG A 307 -3.23 15.01 9.20
N GLU A 308 -3.58 16.28 9.29
CA GLU A 308 -2.68 17.34 8.86
C GLU A 308 -1.60 17.50 9.95
N GLN A 309 -0.38 17.04 9.67
CA GLN A 309 0.77 17.43 10.48
C GLN A 309 1.08 18.89 10.16
N ILE A 310 0.50 19.80 10.94
CA ILE A 310 1.04 21.14 11.09
C ILE A 310 2.42 20.97 11.74
N LYS A 311 3.49 21.37 11.06
CA LYS A 311 4.76 21.67 11.73
C LYS A 311 4.49 22.82 12.69
N THR A 312 4.18 22.49 13.93
CA THR A 312 4.19 23.47 15.01
C THR A 312 5.63 23.94 15.16
N ALA A 313 5.87 25.23 14.91
CA ALA A 313 6.98 25.91 15.55
C ALA A 313 6.79 25.71 17.07
N THR A 314 7.64 24.86 17.64
CA THR A 314 7.87 24.63 19.08
C THR A 314 6.63 24.46 19.97
N GLU A 315 6.01 23.27 19.91
CA GLU A 315 5.27 22.74 21.06
C GLU A 315 6.26 22.18 22.10
N ASN A 316 6.84 23.08 22.90
CA ASN A 316 7.41 22.68 24.19
C ASN A 316 6.25 22.38 25.15
N LYS A 317 5.99 21.08 25.34
CA LYS A 317 5.25 20.53 26.47
C LYS A 317 5.89 20.99 27.79
N LYS A 318 5.11 21.75 28.56
CA LYS A 318 5.18 22.05 30.01
C LYS A 318 5.27 23.55 30.32
N SER A 319 4.13 24.12 30.72
CA SER A 319 3.94 25.20 31.72
C SER A 319 2.52 25.75 31.49
N GLY A 320 1.59 25.63 32.44
CA GLY A 320 1.62 26.26 33.74
C GLY A 320 0.74 27.51 33.67
N LYS A 321 -0.27 27.61 34.54
CA LYS A 321 -1.35 28.62 34.57
C LYS A 321 -0.88 30.09 34.44
N VAL A 322 0.41 30.36 34.65
CA VAL A 322 1.09 31.67 34.54
C VAL A 322 1.03 32.26 33.13
N LYS A 323 1.11 31.45 32.06
CA LYS A 323 1.09 31.96 30.67
C LYS A 323 -0.28 32.54 30.25
N LYS A 324 -1.37 32.11 30.89
CA LYS A 324 -2.72 32.68 30.68
C LYS A 324 -2.88 34.06 31.31
N PHE A 325 -2.11 34.38 32.35
CA PHE A 325 -2.12 35.70 32.98
C PHE A 325 -1.30 36.71 32.15
N PHE A 326 -0.09 36.34 31.70
CA PHE A 326 0.73 37.21 30.84
C PHE A 326 0.12 37.49 29.46
N LYS A 327 -0.65 36.56 28.88
CA LYS A 327 -1.40 36.83 27.64
C LYS A 327 -2.59 37.79 27.82
N LYS A 328 -3.10 37.98 29.04
CA LYS A 328 -4.21 38.92 29.30
C LYS A 328 -3.72 40.36 29.43
N THR A 329 -2.50 40.58 29.93
CA THR A 329 -1.92 41.93 30.15
C THR A 329 -1.12 42.46 28.96
N PHE A 330 -0.68 41.62 28.01
CA PHE A 330 0.13 42.03 26.84
C PHE A 330 -0.63 41.99 25.50
N LYS A 331 -1.89 42.46 25.46
CA LYS A 331 -2.68 42.57 24.21
C LYS A 331 -2.27 43.74 23.29
N GLY A 332 -1.40 44.64 23.76
CA GLY A 332 -1.02 45.86 23.02
C GLY A 332 -0.08 45.65 21.82
N ASN A 333 0.88 44.71 21.90
CA ASN A 333 1.98 44.58 20.92
C ASN A 333 1.90 43.36 19.99
N LEU A 334 0.70 42.82 19.73
CA LEU A 334 0.52 41.76 18.73
C LEU A 334 0.35 42.35 17.33
N SER A 335 1.04 41.78 16.34
CA SER A 335 0.83 42.10 14.92
C SER A 335 -0.63 41.87 14.53
N ILE A 336 -1.14 42.65 13.57
CA ILE A 336 -2.54 42.60 13.13
C ILE A 336 -2.92 41.16 12.73
N THR A 337 -2.03 40.47 12.02
CA THR A 337 -2.15 39.05 11.68
C THR A 337 -2.36 38.16 12.91
N MET A 338 -1.57 38.33 13.97
CA MET A 338 -1.76 37.55 15.21
C MET A 338 -3.08 37.87 15.89
N ARG A 339 -3.55 39.13 15.85
CA ARG A 339 -4.84 39.51 16.42
C ARG A 339 -6.01 38.87 15.66
N ILE A 340 -5.92 38.76 14.34
CA ILE A 340 -6.90 38.06 13.49
C ILE A 340 -6.93 36.55 13.82
N LEU A 341 -5.76 35.91 13.95
CA LEU A 341 -5.66 34.50 14.34
C LEU A 341 -6.24 34.24 15.74
N GLU A 342 -6.08 35.19 16.68
CA GLU A 342 -6.68 35.09 18.01
C GLU A 342 -8.21 35.18 17.97
N VAL A 343 -8.79 36.09 17.18
CA VAL A 343 -10.25 36.18 17.01
C VAL A 343 -10.81 34.90 16.39
N PHE A 344 -10.14 34.34 15.38
CA PHE A 344 -10.57 33.07 14.79
C PHE A 344 -10.46 31.90 15.79
N LYS A 345 -9.47 31.91 16.68
CA LYS A 345 -9.36 30.93 17.77
C LYS A 345 -10.46 31.08 18.82
N GLU A 346 -10.89 32.30 19.12
CA GLU A 346 -12.06 32.56 19.96
C GLU A 346 -13.35 32.04 19.29
N PHE A 347 -13.49 32.21 17.97
CA PHE A 347 -14.57 31.63 17.17
C PHE A 347 -14.58 30.10 17.19
N GLN A 348 -13.43 29.46 16.98
CA GLN A 348 -13.26 28.01 17.13
C GLN A 348 -13.63 27.52 18.53
N THR A 349 -13.26 28.26 19.57
CA THR A 349 -13.58 27.88 20.96
C THR A 349 -15.07 27.99 21.25
N ALA A 350 -15.72 29.06 20.77
CA ALA A 350 -17.16 29.26 20.93
C ALA A 350 -17.98 28.16 20.23
N THR A 351 -17.64 27.86 18.98
CA THR A 351 -18.27 26.79 18.18
C THR A 351 -17.96 25.39 18.72
N LYS A 352 -16.78 25.18 19.34
CA LYS A 352 -16.45 23.92 20.04
C LYS A 352 -17.33 23.69 21.26
N ASN A 353 -17.56 24.73 22.06
CA ASN A 353 -18.39 24.65 23.26
C ASN A 353 -19.86 24.29 22.91
N LYS A 354 -20.30 24.65 21.71
CA LYS A 354 -21.63 24.31 21.16
C LYS A 354 -21.66 22.99 20.38
N LYS A 355 -20.57 22.22 20.38
CA LYS A 355 -20.40 20.95 19.63
C LYS A 355 -20.53 21.08 18.10
N ILE A 356 -20.36 22.28 17.56
CA ILE A 356 -20.40 22.57 16.12
C ILE A 356 -19.01 22.36 15.50
N PHE A 357 -17.97 22.86 16.17
CA PHE A 357 -16.59 22.72 15.72
C PHE A 357 -15.90 21.49 16.34
N LYS A 358 -15.34 20.65 15.46
CA LYS A 358 -14.37 19.62 15.83
C LYS A 358 -12.96 20.15 15.53
N SER A 359 -11.99 19.85 16.39
CA SER A 359 -10.60 20.34 16.25
C SER A 359 -9.91 19.93 14.95
N SER A 360 -10.47 18.97 14.22
CA SER A 360 -10.06 18.49 12.90
C SER A 360 -10.60 19.27 11.71
N MET A 361 -11.53 20.21 11.91
CA MET A 361 -12.14 20.95 10.81
C MET A 361 -11.23 22.10 10.35
N THR A 362 -11.08 22.23 9.04
CA THR A 362 -10.48 23.43 8.41
C THR A 362 -11.41 24.64 8.58
N ALA A 363 -10.89 25.85 8.37
CA ALA A 363 -11.69 27.07 8.47
C ALA A 363 -12.89 27.08 7.50
N SER A 364 -12.69 26.59 6.28
CA SER A 364 -13.75 26.45 5.28
C SER A 364 -14.79 25.41 5.69
N GLN A 365 -14.39 24.31 6.32
CA GLN A 365 -15.34 23.31 6.84
C GLN A 365 -16.11 23.82 8.05
N LEU A 366 -15.46 24.53 8.97
CA LEU A 366 -16.11 25.17 10.11
C LEU A 366 -17.18 26.17 9.63
N LYS A 367 -16.86 26.98 8.61
CA LYS A 367 -17.82 27.87 7.96
C LYS A 367 -19.06 27.12 7.49
N GLU A 368 -18.91 26.10 6.65
CA GLU A 368 -20.04 25.36 6.07
C GLU A 368 -20.92 24.68 7.14
N VAL A 369 -20.32 24.14 8.20
CA VAL A 369 -21.06 23.50 9.30
C VAL A 369 -21.78 24.55 10.16
N THR A 370 -21.18 25.73 10.36
CA THR A 370 -21.79 26.80 11.17
C THR A 370 -22.94 27.49 10.43
N LYS A 371 -22.88 27.58 9.09
CA LYS A 371 -23.97 28.09 8.23
C LYS A 371 -25.28 27.33 8.39
N LEU A 372 -25.23 26.07 8.81
CA LEU A 372 -26.43 25.25 9.05
C LEU A 372 -27.17 25.63 10.35
N GLN A 373 -26.58 26.49 11.19
CA GLN A 373 -27.10 26.82 12.52
C GLN A 373 -27.27 28.34 12.76
N VAL A 374 -26.89 29.16 11.78
CA VAL A 374 -26.77 30.61 11.93
C VAL A 374 -27.23 31.28 10.62
N ASP A 375 -28.12 32.28 10.70
CA ASP A 375 -28.71 32.94 9.54
C ASP A 375 -27.77 33.95 8.85
N THR A 376 -26.69 34.35 9.53
CA THR A 376 -25.67 35.32 9.06
C THR A 376 -24.61 34.67 8.15
N LEU A 377 -25.04 34.36 6.91
CA LEU A 377 -24.24 33.62 5.91
C LEU A 377 -23.05 34.42 5.35
N ASN A 378 -23.16 35.75 5.24
CA ASN A 378 -22.14 36.60 4.62
C ASN A 378 -20.99 36.88 5.60
N GLU A 379 -21.30 37.04 6.87
CA GLU A 379 -20.37 37.34 7.96
C GLU A 379 -19.43 36.14 8.21
N LEU A 380 -19.97 34.91 8.11
CA LEU A 380 -19.22 33.65 8.19
C LEU A 380 -18.23 33.47 7.03
N ASP A 381 -18.61 33.92 5.84
CA ASP A 381 -17.78 33.85 4.63
C ASP A 381 -16.57 34.77 4.75
N GLU A 382 -16.79 35.97 5.26
CA GLU A 382 -15.74 36.94 5.50
C GLU A 382 -14.77 36.52 6.60
N ILE A 383 -15.24 35.88 7.69
CA ILE A 383 -14.35 35.36 8.74
C ILE A 383 -13.41 34.31 8.18
N ALA A 384 -13.90 33.38 7.35
CA ALA A 384 -13.09 32.33 6.76
C ALA A 384 -12.08 32.89 5.74
N LEU A 385 -12.49 33.88 4.94
CA LEU A 385 -11.63 34.54 3.95
C LEU A 385 -10.50 35.33 4.61
N ILE A 386 -10.81 36.21 5.56
CA ILE A 386 -9.82 37.03 6.28
C ILE A 386 -8.82 36.16 7.06
N TYR A 387 -9.29 35.05 7.64
CA TYR A 387 -8.42 34.10 8.32
C TYR A 387 -7.48 33.35 7.36
N ASN A 388 -8.00 32.88 6.22
CA ASN A 388 -7.18 32.17 5.24
C ASN A 388 -6.13 33.09 4.63
N GLU A 389 -6.50 34.35 4.36
CA GLU A 389 -5.58 35.38 3.90
C GLU A 389 -4.48 35.65 4.95
N ALA A 390 -4.85 35.88 6.20
CA ALA A 390 -3.89 36.08 7.30
C ALA A 390 -2.96 34.88 7.57
N LYS A 391 -3.38 33.67 7.21
CA LYS A 391 -2.65 32.43 7.51
C LYS A 391 -1.74 31.96 6.36
N PHE A 392 -2.16 32.19 5.12
CA PHE A 392 -1.53 31.60 3.94
C PHE A 392 -1.00 32.62 2.93
N SER A 393 -1.28 33.92 3.11
CA SER A 393 -0.74 35.00 2.29
C SER A 393 0.39 35.69 3.03
N ASP A 394 1.46 36.07 2.31
CA ASP A 394 2.53 36.95 2.82
C ASP A 394 2.13 38.44 2.80
N HIS A 395 0.85 38.74 2.56
CA HIS A 395 0.32 40.10 2.50
C HIS A 395 0.18 40.73 3.90
N GLU A 396 0.53 42.01 4.04
CA GLU A 396 0.33 42.74 5.31
C GLU A 396 -1.16 42.97 5.57
N MET A 397 -1.67 42.39 6.65
CA MET A 397 -3.06 42.54 7.05
C MET A 397 -3.33 43.95 7.60
N ASN A 398 -4.45 44.54 7.17
CA ASN A 398 -4.84 45.89 7.57
C ASN A 398 -5.76 45.90 8.80
N GLU A 399 -5.72 46.97 9.60
CA GLU A 399 -6.54 47.14 10.81
C GLU A 399 -8.05 47.13 10.50
N LYS A 400 -8.44 47.52 9.28
CA LYS A 400 -9.83 47.38 8.80
C LYS A 400 -10.28 45.91 8.75
N GLN A 401 -9.44 44.99 8.30
CA GLN A 401 -9.75 43.56 8.25
C GLN A 401 -9.87 42.96 9.66
N TYR A 402 -9.03 43.43 10.60
CA TYR A 402 -9.12 43.04 12.01
C TYR A 402 -10.42 43.52 12.69
N ARG A 403 -10.85 44.76 12.43
CA ARG A 403 -12.14 45.25 12.96
C ARG A 403 -13.31 44.46 12.37
N LYS A 404 -13.27 44.19 11.07
CA LYS A 404 -14.32 43.46 10.36
C LYS A 404 -14.48 42.02 10.86
N ILE A 405 -13.39 41.26 11.02
CA ILE A 405 -13.48 39.89 11.56
C ILE A 405 -14.01 39.88 13.01
N LYS A 406 -13.70 40.92 13.80
CA LYS A 406 -14.16 41.05 15.19
C LYS A 406 -15.65 41.39 15.27
N GLU A 407 -16.13 42.30 14.42
CA GLU A 407 -17.55 42.66 14.33
C GLU A 407 -18.39 41.47 13.88
N ASN A 408 -17.98 40.80 12.80
CA ASN A 408 -18.65 39.59 12.30
C ASN A 408 -18.66 38.47 13.35
N TYR A 409 -17.56 38.28 14.09
CA TYR A 409 -17.51 37.31 15.18
C TYR A 409 -18.50 37.64 16.31
N ILE A 410 -18.62 38.91 16.69
CA ILE A 410 -19.57 39.35 17.73
C ILE A 410 -21.01 39.08 17.29
N GLU A 411 -21.33 39.31 16.01
CA GLU A 411 -22.65 39.07 15.45
C GLU A 411 -23.02 37.59 15.44
N ILE A 412 -22.13 36.74 14.92
CA ILE A 412 -22.33 35.28 14.91
C ILE A 412 -22.40 34.73 16.34
N LYS A 413 -21.60 35.26 17.26
CA LYS A 413 -21.64 34.85 18.67
C LYS A 413 -22.99 35.12 19.35
N LYS A 414 -23.74 36.14 18.92
CA LYS A 414 -25.10 36.39 19.46
C LYS A 414 -26.09 35.32 19.03
N GLN A 415 -25.84 34.64 17.91
CA GLN A 415 -26.71 33.63 17.31
C GLN A 415 -26.29 32.19 17.69
N LEU A 416 -25.06 32.00 18.17
CA LEU A 416 -24.52 30.73 18.69
C LEU A 416 -24.90 30.43 20.14
#